data_AF-A0A967DCC0-F1
#
_entry.id   AF-A0A967DCC0-F1
#
_cell.length_a   1.000
_cell.length_b   1.000
_cell.length_c   1.000
_cell.angle_alpha   90.00
_cell.angle_beta   90.00
_cell.angle_gamma   90.00
#
_symmetry.space_group_name_H-M   'P 1'
#
loop_
_entity.id
_entity.type
_entity.pdbx_description
1 polymer ?
#
loop_
_entity_poly.entity_id
_entity_poly.type
_entity_poly.pdbx_seq_one_letter_code
_entity_poly.pdbx_strand_id
1 'polypeptide(L)'
;MSAEPKFRKKLADQIQKGRALILEQTTSAIHAIRDWQKQGYGQIREFANQKAPAVLQKYDASPAWVKSGFFILPWVVVVLLTLYYFDVFDSKPTPRLIQDPSIVYVNDDLSKLIKNGQVKLAPFVEELRVSGRIDFNERFLARIGANVTGRVSEILGVPGQEVTQGEVLAKITSTELTQSQLAYLKARTASQLAEQAANRARILSGAFGLPLHRASEGRTNHRS
;
A
#
# COMPACT_ATOMS: atom_id res chain seq x y z
N MET A 1 -27.52 33.79 59.45
CA MET A 1 -28.25 35.07 59.56
C MET A 1 -29.13 35.20 58.34
N SER A 2 -30.45 35.13 58.52
CA SER A 2 -31.46 35.06 57.44
C SER A 2 -32.16 36.41 57.33
N ALA A 3 -32.13 37.02 56.14
CA ALA A 3 -32.95 38.19 55.81
C ALA A 3 -33.41 38.05 54.35
N GLU A 4 -34.73 38.04 54.13
CA GLU A 4 -35.46 38.64 52.99
C GLU A 4 -36.77 37.90 52.61
N PRO A 5 -37.86 38.03 53.39
CA PRO A 5 -39.20 37.65 52.94
C PRO A 5 -39.99 38.80 52.25
N LYS A 6 -39.48 40.04 52.22
CA LYS A 6 -40.24 41.21 51.73
C LYS A 6 -40.18 41.43 50.20
N PHE A 7 -39.05 41.11 49.56
CA PHE A 7 -38.86 41.38 48.12
C PHE A 7 -39.74 40.49 47.22
N ARG A 8 -39.99 39.25 47.63
CA ARG A 8 -40.78 38.28 46.86
C ARG A 8 -42.24 38.67 46.68
N LYS A 9 -42.85 39.34 47.66
CA LYS A 9 -44.26 39.79 47.56
C LYS A 9 -44.44 40.94 46.57
N LYS A 10 -43.46 41.85 46.49
CA LYS A 10 -43.51 43.01 45.58
C LYS A 10 -43.32 42.59 44.11
N LEU A 11 -42.50 41.57 43.87
CA LEU A 11 -42.33 40.94 42.55
C LEU A 11 -43.59 40.23 42.07
N ALA A 12 -44.28 39.49 42.95
CA ALA A 12 -45.51 38.78 42.60
C ALA A 12 -46.62 39.73 42.13
N ASP A 13 -46.74 40.90 42.76
CA ASP A 13 -47.79 41.88 42.48
C ASP A 13 -47.57 42.61 41.14
N GLN A 14 -46.31 42.93 40.79
CA GLN A 14 -45.99 43.51 39.48
C GLN A 14 -46.21 42.53 38.32
N ILE A 15 -45.96 41.24 38.53
CA ILE A 15 -46.17 40.21 37.49
C ILE A 15 -47.66 40.02 37.19
N GLN A 16 -48.53 40.12 38.19
CA GLN A 16 -49.99 40.05 37.95
C GLN A 16 -50.51 41.28 37.20
N LYS A 17 -50.04 42.48 37.54
CA LYS A 17 -50.43 43.71 36.85
C LYS A 17 -49.99 43.72 35.38
N GLY A 18 -48.83 43.14 35.07
CA GLY A 18 -48.35 42.96 33.69
C GLY A 18 -49.19 41.97 32.88
N ARG A 19 -49.67 40.88 33.48
CA ARG A 19 -50.50 39.88 32.79
C ARG A 19 -51.88 40.41 32.38
N ALA A 20 -52.51 41.24 33.21
CA ALA A 20 -53.82 41.83 32.88
C ALA A 20 -53.75 42.78 31.67
N LEU A 21 -52.68 43.58 31.58
CA LEU A 21 -52.47 44.55 30.51
C LEU A 21 -52.20 43.88 29.15
N ILE A 22 -51.50 42.73 29.16
CA ILE A 22 -51.20 41.96 27.95
C ILE A 22 -52.48 41.28 27.41
N LEU A 23 -53.33 40.76 28.28
CA LEU A 23 -54.57 40.07 27.88
C LEU A 23 -55.61 41.02 27.27
N GLU A 24 -55.65 42.27 27.73
CA GLU A 24 -56.55 43.29 27.20
C GLU A 24 -56.14 43.72 25.78
N GLN A 25 -54.84 43.96 25.54
CA GLN A 25 -54.34 44.34 24.21
C GLN A 25 -54.47 43.24 23.16
N THR A 26 -54.31 41.97 23.54
CA THR A 26 -54.44 40.85 22.59
C THR A 26 -55.85 40.68 22.06
N THR A 27 -56.86 40.96 22.89
CA THR A 27 -58.26 40.75 22.51
C THR A 27 -58.72 41.79 21.49
N SER A 28 -58.35 43.07 21.68
CA SER A 28 -58.64 44.13 20.71
C SER A 28 -57.95 43.95 19.36
N ALA A 29 -56.73 43.40 19.33
CA ALA A 29 -55.99 43.14 18.10
C ALA A 29 -56.64 42.03 17.24
N ILE A 30 -57.18 40.99 17.89
CA ILE A 30 -57.84 39.88 17.20
C ILE A 30 -59.15 40.33 16.52
N HIS A 31 -59.89 41.25 17.14
CA HIS A 31 -61.12 41.78 16.53
C HIS A 31 -60.82 42.69 15.34
N ALA A 32 -59.78 43.53 15.42
CA ALA A 32 -59.36 44.39 14.31
C ALA A 32 -58.92 43.60 13.06
N ILE A 33 -58.25 42.46 13.23
CA ILE A 33 -57.82 41.60 12.10
C ILE A 33 -59.03 40.91 11.45
N ARG A 34 -60.01 40.48 12.24
CA ARG A 34 -61.24 39.83 11.74
C ARG A 34 -62.09 40.80 10.91
N ASP A 35 -62.15 42.06 11.32
CA ASP A 35 -62.94 43.07 10.61
C ASP A 35 -62.23 43.54 9.33
N TRP A 36 -60.89 43.60 9.32
CA TRP A 36 -60.09 43.81 8.10
C TRP A 36 -60.29 42.68 7.07
N GLN A 37 -60.35 41.42 7.54
CA GLN A 37 -60.55 40.26 6.66
C GLN A 37 -61.92 40.29 5.98
N LYS A 38 -62.98 40.75 6.67
CA LYS A 38 -64.33 40.88 6.09
C LYS A 38 -64.40 41.97 5.01
N GLN A 39 -63.64 43.05 5.13
CA GLN A 39 -63.57 44.10 4.11
C GLN A 39 -62.84 43.64 2.84
N GLY A 40 -61.81 42.80 2.96
CA GLY A 40 -61.07 42.28 1.79
C GLY A 40 -61.91 41.38 0.88
N TYR A 41 -62.80 40.56 1.43
CA TYR A 41 -63.61 39.63 0.62
C TYR A 41 -64.72 40.31 -0.20
N GLY A 42 -65.20 41.49 0.21
CA GLY A 42 -66.16 42.27 -0.58
C GLY A 42 -65.54 42.80 -1.88
N GLN A 43 -64.30 43.27 -1.81
CA GLN A 43 -63.59 43.88 -2.95
C GLN A 43 -63.17 42.87 -4.02
N ILE A 44 -62.81 41.64 -3.62
CA ILE A 44 -62.44 40.57 -4.55
C ILE A 44 -63.65 40.12 -5.37
N ARG A 45 -64.86 40.20 -4.80
CA ARG A 45 -66.11 39.77 -5.44
C ARG A 45 -66.57 40.75 -6.52
N GLU A 46 -66.32 42.05 -6.35
CA GLU A 46 -66.61 43.07 -7.36
C GLU A 46 -65.56 43.08 -8.49
N PHE A 47 -64.27 42.90 -8.18
CA PHE A 47 -63.20 42.85 -9.18
C PHE A 47 -63.27 41.60 -10.08
N ALA A 48 -63.68 40.45 -9.50
CA ALA A 48 -63.88 39.22 -10.26
C ALA A 48 -65.06 39.30 -11.26
N ASN A 49 -66.07 40.14 -10.97
CA ASN A 49 -67.22 40.34 -11.85
C ASN A 49 -66.88 41.23 -13.07
N GLN A 50 -65.82 42.02 -12.96
CA GLN A 50 -65.42 43.00 -13.99
C GLN A 50 -64.52 42.42 -15.08
N LYS A 51 -63.72 41.38 -14.77
CA LYS A 51 -62.67 40.89 -15.68
C LYS A 51 -62.96 39.57 -16.43
N ALA A 52 -63.95 38.77 -16.06
CA ALA A 52 -64.20 37.49 -16.75
C ALA A 52 -65.64 36.93 -16.57
N PRO A 53 -66.65 37.45 -17.31
CA PRO A 53 -68.04 36.99 -17.16
C PRO A 53 -68.28 35.53 -17.63
N ALA A 54 -67.46 35.01 -18.55
CA ALA A 54 -67.60 33.66 -19.10
C ALA A 54 -67.04 32.53 -18.20
N VAL A 55 -66.15 32.87 -17.26
CA VAL A 55 -65.56 31.91 -16.32
C VAL A 55 -66.54 31.60 -15.19
N LEU A 56 -67.35 32.58 -14.79
CA LEU A 56 -68.41 32.44 -13.78
C LEU A 56 -69.56 31.54 -14.26
N GLN A 57 -69.97 31.64 -15.52
CA GLN A 57 -71.05 30.79 -16.08
C GLN A 57 -70.66 29.32 -16.23
N LYS A 58 -69.39 29.03 -16.60
CA LYS A 58 -68.88 27.65 -16.65
C LYS A 58 -68.62 27.05 -15.26
N TYR A 59 -68.43 27.90 -14.26
CA TYR A 59 -68.26 27.51 -12.87
C TYR A 59 -69.61 27.24 -12.16
N ASP A 60 -70.66 27.97 -12.49
CA ASP A 60 -72.02 27.71 -11.99
C ASP A 60 -72.65 26.41 -12.53
N ALA A 61 -72.17 25.90 -13.67
CA ALA A 61 -72.55 24.61 -14.23
C ALA A 61 -71.79 23.40 -13.63
N SER A 62 -70.93 23.61 -12.63
CA SER A 62 -70.13 22.54 -12.01
C SER A 62 -70.80 21.91 -10.77
N PRO A 63 -70.61 20.60 -10.51
CA PRO A 63 -71.24 19.90 -9.37
C PRO A 63 -70.83 20.49 -8.01
N ALA A 64 -71.76 20.46 -7.04
CA ALA A 64 -71.65 21.16 -5.74
C ALA A 64 -70.36 20.87 -4.91
N TRP A 65 -69.66 19.76 -5.14
CA TRP A 65 -68.37 19.46 -4.52
C TRP A 65 -67.24 20.42 -4.96
N VAL A 66 -67.30 20.95 -6.18
CA VAL A 66 -66.27 21.87 -6.73
C VAL A 66 -66.39 23.27 -6.12
N LYS A 67 -67.61 23.71 -5.76
CA LYS A 67 -67.85 25.00 -5.08
C LYS A 67 -67.24 25.06 -3.67
N SER A 68 -67.20 23.94 -2.96
CA SER A 68 -66.56 23.83 -1.64
C SER A 68 -65.05 23.57 -1.70
N GLY A 69 -64.52 23.16 -2.86
CA GLY A 69 -63.09 22.92 -3.09
C GLY A 69 -62.24 24.19 -3.22
N PHE A 70 -62.84 25.38 -3.20
CA PHE A 70 -62.14 26.67 -3.30
C PHE A 70 -61.20 26.97 -2.12
N PHE A 71 -61.37 26.24 -1.00
CA PHE A 71 -60.48 26.35 0.16
C PHE A 71 -59.16 25.60 -0.01
N ILE A 72 -59.13 24.54 -0.83
CA ILE A 72 -57.96 23.68 -1.03
C ILE A 72 -57.07 24.21 -2.17
N LEU A 73 -57.67 24.92 -3.12
CA LEU A 73 -56.99 25.54 -4.27
C LEU A 73 -55.81 26.45 -3.87
N PRO A 74 -55.93 27.40 -2.92
CA PRO A 74 -54.78 28.18 -2.48
C PRO A 74 -53.69 27.31 -1.83
N TRP A 75 -54.05 26.22 -1.16
CA TRP A 75 -53.07 25.32 -0.54
C TRP A 75 -52.35 24.44 -1.56
N VAL A 76 -53.05 23.97 -2.60
CA VAL A 76 -52.41 23.24 -3.72
C VAL A 76 -51.50 24.18 -4.52
N VAL A 77 -51.91 25.42 -4.75
CA VAL A 77 -51.05 26.42 -5.41
C VAL A 77 -49.85 26.74 -4.54
N VAL A 78 -50.00 26.88 -3.21
CA VAL A 78 -48.86 27.05 -2.30
C VAL A 78 -47.95 25.82 -2.34
N VAL A 79 -48.48 24.60 -2.31
CA VAL A 79 -47.68 23.37 -2.38
C VAL A 79 -46.95 23.26 -3.72
N LEU A 80 -47.62 23.57 -4.82
CA LEU A 80 -47.07 23.50 -6.16
C LEU A 80 -46.07 24.65 -6.40
N LEU A 81 -46.30 25.83 -5.83
CA LEU A 81 -45.35 26.94 -5.80
C LEU A 81 -44.15 26.62 -4.91
N THR A 82 -44.33 25.93 -3.78
CA THR A 82 -43.22 25.49 -2.94
C THR A 82 -42.42 24.38 -3.61
N LEU A 83 -43.06 23.46 -4.33
CA LEU A 83 -42.37 22.42 -5.11
C LEU A 83 -41.65 23.02 -6.32
N TYR A 84 -42.24 24.03 -6.96
CA TYR A 84 -41.60 24.81 -8.01
C TYR A 84 -40.40 25.61 -7.45
N TYR A 85 -40.54 26.24 -6.29
CA TYR A 85 -39.44 26.93 -5.60
C TYR A 85 -38.32 25.97 -5.19
N PHE A 86 -38.66 24.71 -4.87
CA PHE A 86 -37.70 23.68 -4.47
C PHE A 86 -37.08 22.91 -5.65
N ASP A 87 -37.37 23.32 -6.89
CA ASP A 87 -36.78 22.79 -8.13
C ASP A 87 -36.86 21.25 -8.29
N VAL A 88 -37.81 20.62 -7.58
CA VAL A 88 -37.95 19.15 -7.47
C VAL A 88 -38.24 18.47 -8.81
N PHE A 89 -38.78 19.22 -9.77
CA PHE A 89 -39.15 18.71 -11.09
C PHE A 89 -38.11 18.99 -12.17
N ASP A 90 -37.03 19.71 -11.88
CA ASP A 90 -35.98 19.97 -12.86
C ASP A 90 -34.97 18.81 -12.87
N SER A 91 -35.44 17.67 -13.38
CA SER A 91 -34.60 16.48 -13.63
C SER A 91 -33.75 16.69 -14.89
N LYS A 92 -32.90 17.73 -14.89
CA LYS A 92 -31.81 17.83 -15.87
C LYS A 92 -30.77 16.79 -15.46
N PRO A 93 -30.50 15.74 -16.25
CA PRO A 93 -29.36 14.88 -15.97
C PRO A 93 -28.11 15.76 -16.01
N THR A 94 -27.46 15.95 -14.86
CA THR A 94 -26.18 16.65 -14.80
C THR A 94 -25.20 15.87 -15.69
N PRO A 95 -24.65 16.48 -16.75
CA PRO A 95 -23.69 15.79 -17.60
C PRO A 95 -22.47 15.46 -16.74
N ARG A 96 -22.33 14.18 -16.37
CA ARG A 96 -21.09 13.68 -15.77
C ARG A 96 -20.05 13.71 -16.86
N LEU A 97 -19.30 14.81 -16.92
CA LEU A 97 -18.06 14.89 -17.66
C LEU A 97 -17.21 13.71 -17.19
N ILE A 98 -16.80 12.88 -18.14
CA ILE A 98 -15.85 11.78 -17.93
C ILE A 98 -14.68 12.39 -17.15
N GLN A 99 -14.57 12.05 -15.87
CA GLN A 99 -13.50 12.57 -15.03
C GLN A 99 -12.21 11.90 -15.50
N ASP A 100 -11.35 12.65 -16.17
CA ASP A 100 -9.99 12.20 -16.45
C ASP A 100 -9.33 11.83 -15.13
N PRO A 101 -8.85 10.58 -14.95
CA PRO A 101 -8.25 10.12 -13.69
C PRO A 101 -7.04 10.94 -13.22
N SER A 102 -6.50 11.80 -14.07
CA SER A 102 -5.37 12.69 -13.81
C SER A 102 -5.76 14.07 -13.26
N ILE A 103 -7.04 14.45 -13.27
CA ILE A 103 -7.50 15.78 -12.84
C ILE A 103 -8.57 15.64 -11.75
N VAL A 104 -8.19 15.97 -10.52
CA VAL A 104 -9.11 16.00 -9.38
C VAL A 104 -9.62 17.42 -9.19
N TYR A 105 -10.91 17.62 -9.44
CA TYR A 105 -11.60 18.87 -9.14
C TYR A 105 -11.91 18.96 -7.65
N VAL A 106 -11.44 20.02 -7.01
CA VAL A 106 -11.59 20.23 -5.57
C VAL A 106 -12.88 21.02 -5.31
N ASN A 107 -13.79 20.46 -4.51
CA ASN A 107 -15.00 21.16 -4.05
C ASN A 107 -14.63 22.30 -3.07
N ASP A 108 -15.46 23.35 -2.96
CA ASP A 108 -15.19 24.56 -2.15
C ASP A 108 -14.83 24.23 -0.70
N ASP A 109 -15.48 23.21 -0.10
CA ASP A 109 -15.18 22.75 1.25
C ASP A 109 -13.76 22.15 1.39
N LEU A 110 -13.29 21.45 0.36
CA LEU A 110 -11.95 20.88 0.31
C LEU A 110 -10.89 21.94 -0.05
N SER A 111 -11.26 22.97 -0.83
CA SER A 111 -10.36 24.05 -1.20
C SER A 111 -9.86 24.84 0.01
N LYS A 112 -10.72 25.00 1.03
CA LYS A 112 -10.40 25.65 2.30
C LYS A 112 -9.36 24.88 3.14
N LEU A 113 -9.18 23.59 2.86
CA LEU A 113 -8.24 22.72 3.57
C LEU A 113 -6.89 22.55 2.83
N ILE A 114 -6.81 22.94 1.55
CA ILE A 114 -5.61 22.84 0.73
C ILE A 114 -4.81 24.13 0.83
N LYS A 115 -3.52 24.02 1.16
CA LYS A 115 -2.59 25.15 1.17
C LYS A 115 -1.75 25.11 -0.11
N ASN A 116 -1.95 26.08 -0.99
CA ASN A 116 -1.12 26.28 -2.16
C ASN A 116 0.17 27.02 -1.78
N GLY A 117 1.31 26.49 -2.19
CA GLY A 117 2.62 27.13 -2.06
C GLY A 117 3.32 27.16 -3.40
N GLN A 118 4.03 28.25 -3.70
CA GLN A 118 4.89 28.31 -4.89
C GLN A 118 6.13 27.41 -4.67
N VAL A 119 6.46 26.58 -5.66
CA VAL A 119 7.64 25.71 -5.62
C VAL A 119 8.90 26.58 -5.61
N LYS A 120 9.72 26.46 -4.57
CA LYS A 120 11.02 27.14 -4.48
C LYS A 120 12.12 26.12 -4.64
N LEU A 121 13.04 26.37 -5.56
CA LEU A 121 14.28 25.62 -5.67
C LEU A 121 15.22 26.10 -4.56
N ALA A 122 15.60 25.19 -3.67
CA ALA A 122 16.57 25.44 -2.63
C ALA A 122 17.69 24.38 -2.73
N PRO A 123 18.96 24.75 -2.51
CA PRO A 123 20.03 23.78 -2.43
C PRO A 123 19.78 22.89 -1.20
N PHE A 124 19.54 21.61 -1.45
CA PHE A 124 19.35 20.60 -0.42
C PHE A 124 20.49 19.58 -0.55
N VAL A 125 21.23 19.39 0.54
CA VAL A 125 22.29 18.39 0.62
C VAL A 125 21.81 17.33 1.60
N GLU A 126 21.53 16.13 1.08
CA GLU A 126 21.20 14.98 1.90
C GLU A 126 22.48 14.21 2.22
N GLU A 127 22.85 14.14 3.51
CA GLU A 127 23.95 13.30 3.95
C GLU A 127 23.47 11.83 4.01
N LEU A 128 23.71 11.09 2.93
CA LEU A 128 23.45 9.66 2.91
C LEU A 128 24.59 8.92 3.62
N ARG A 129 24.31 8.38 4.82
CA ARG A 129 25.25 7.51 5.53
C ARG A 129 25.15 6.09 4.99
N VAL A 130 26.20 5.64 4.31
CA VAL A 130 26.33 4.26 3.82
C VAL A 130 27.38 3.52 4.65
N SER A 131 27.12 2.25 4.96
CA SER A 131 28.11 1.36 5.55
C SER A 131 29.04 0.84 4.45
N GLY A 132 30.34 1.10 4.60
CA GLY A 132 31.38 0.51 3.77
C GLY A 132 32.03 -0.69 4.46
N ARG A 133 32.53 -1.65 3.68
CA ARG A 133 33.41 -2.71 4.16
C ARG A 133 34.75 -2.61 3.44
N ILE A 134 35.83 -2.71 4.21
CA ILE A 134 37.18 -2.83 3.67
C ILE A 134 37.42 -4.32 3.42
N ASP A 135 37.85 -4.65 2.21
CA ASP A 135 38.27 -5.99 1.82
C ASP A 135 39.70 -5.96 1.28
N PHE A 136 40.33 -7.12 1.21
CA PHE A 136 41.68 -7.25 0.67
C PHE A 136 41.67 -7.06 -0.84
N ASN A 137 42.69 -6.40 -1.38
CA ASN A 137 42.86 -6.33 -2.82
C ASN A 137 43.22 -7.71 -3.36
N GLU A 138 42.33 -8.31 -4.15
CA GLU A 138 42.49 -9.66 -4.70
C GLU A 138 43.77 -9.84 -5.52
N ARG A 139 44.31 -8.78 -6.13
CA ARG A 139 45.58 -8.84 -6.88
C ARG A 139 46.80 -9.04 -5.98
N PHE A 140 46.69 -8.73 -4.70
CA PHE A 140 47.76 -8.88 -3.70
C PHE A 140 47.39 -9.92 -2.64
N LEU A 141 46.35 -10.72 -2.88
CA LEU A 141 45.91 -11.79 -2.00
C LEU A 141 46.29 -13.15 -2.59
N ALA A 142 47.20 -13.87 -1.94
CA ALA A 142 47.50 -15.26 -2.26
C ALA A 142 46.80 -16.19 -1.26
N ARG A 143 45.89 -17.03 -1.75
CA ARG A 143 45.27 -18.10 -0.94
C ARG A 143 46.14 -19.34 -1.04
N ILE A 144 46.89 -19.63 0.02
CA ILE A 144 47.77 -20.79 0.07
C ILE A 144 46.98 -22.04 0.46
N GLY A 145 47.01 -23.05 -0.41
CA GLY A 145 46.46 -24.38 -0.17
C GLY A 145 47.48 -25.45 -0.56
N ALA A 146 47.36 -26.63 0.04
CA ALA A 146 48.21 -27.77 -0.32
C ALA A 146 47.65 -28.45 -1.60
N ASN A 147 48.53 -28.73 -2.57
CA ASN A 147 48.13 -29.46 -3.79
C ASN A 147 47.81 -30.94 -3.53
N VAL A 148 48.21 -31.46 -2.36
CA VAL A 148 48.00 -32.85 -1.96
C VAL A 148 47.19 -32.92 -0.68
N THR A 149 46.36 -33.94 -0.57
CA THR A 149 45.64 -34.22 0.68
C THR A 149 46.62 -34.79 1.72
N GLY A 150 46.49 -34.37 2.97
CA GLY A 150 47.40 -34.81 4.02
C GLY A 150 47.12 -34.16 5.37
N ARG A 151 47.81 -34.67 6.39
CA ARG A 151 47.78 -34.09 7.74
C ARG A 151 48.86 -33.02 7.85
N VAL A 152 48.54 -31.86 8.41
CA VAL A 152 49.53 -30.84 8.77
C VAL A 152 50.40 -31.41 9.89
N SER A 153 51.70 -31.55 9.66
CA SER A 153 52.65 -32.04 10.65
C SER A 153 53.17 -30.91 11.54
N GLU A 154 53.47 -29.77 10.94
CA GLU A 154 54.01 -28.58 11.61
C GLU A 154 53.45 -27.31 10.98
N ILE A 155 53.07 -26.33 11.80
CA ILE A 155 52.73 -24.97 11.37
C ILE A 155 53.88 -24.07 11.82
N LEU A 156 54.51 -23.40 10.86
CA LEU A 156 55.67 -22.53 11.08
C LEU A 156 55.28 -21.05 11.05
N GLY A 157 54.24 -20.69 10.28
CA GLY A 157 53.74 -19.32 10.19
C GLY A 157 52.66 -19.00 11.24
N VAL A 158 52.72 -17.80 11.80
CA VAL A 158 51.74 -17.28 12.78
C VAL A 158 50.87 -16.18 12.15
N PRO A 159 49.57 -16.07 12.47
CA PRO A 159 48.74 -14.96 11.98
C PRO A 159 49.33 -13.59 12.34
N GLY A 160 49.44 -12.70 11.35
CA GLY A 160 50.02 -11.36 11.51
C GLY A 160 51.54 -11.30 11.36
N GLN A 161 52.21 -12.44 11.20
CA GLN A 161 53.63 -12.49 10.86
C GLN A 161 53.85 -11.98 9.42
N GLU A 162 54.85 -11.12 9.25
CA GLU A 162 55.32 -10.73 7.92
C GLU A 162 56.08 -11.89 7.30
N VAL A 163 55.70 -12.30 6.08
CA VAL A 163 56.27 -13.46 5.39
C VAL A 163 56.66 -13.08 3.96
N THR A 164 57.72 -13.71 3.46
CA THR A 164 58.25 -13.46 2.11
C THR A 164 57.91 -14.59 1.14
N GLN A 165 58.00 -14.32 -0.17
CA GLN A 165 57.74 -15.34 -1.18
C GLN A 165 58.77 -16.48 -1.06
N GLY A 166 58.26 -17.72 -0.96
CA GLY A 166 59.09 -18.92 -0.82
C GLY A 166 59.31 -19.36 0.62
N GLU A 167 58.86 -18.58 1.61
CA GLU A 167 58.91 -18.97 3.01
C GLU A 167 57.96 -20.14 3.30
N VAL A 168 58.46 -21.13 4.05
CA VAL A 168 57.69 -22.34 4.37
C VAL A 168 56.77 -22.05 5.55
N LEU A 169 55.46 -22.01 5.30
CA LEU A 169 54.46 -21.70 6.32
C LEU A 169 53.98 -22.94 7.10
N ALA A 170 53.98 -24.10 6.47
CA ALA A 170 53.56 -25.35 7.07
C ALA A 170 54.17 -26.56 6.37
N LYS A 171 54.35 -27.66 7.10
CA LYS A 171 54.71 -28.97 6.56
C LYS A 171 53.50 -29.90 6.63
N ILE A 172 53.33 -30.70 5.58
CA ILE A 172 52.19 -31.60 5.42
C ILE A 172 52.69 -32.99 5.07
N THR A 173 52.17 -33.98 5.78
CA THR A 173 52.42 -35.39 5.51
C THR A 173 51.23 -35.98 4.75
N SER A 174 51.44 -36.34 3.49
CA SER A 174 50.43 -37.00 2.65
C SER A 174 50.57 -38.51 2.71
N THR A 175 49.50 -39.20 3.12
CA THR A 175 49.43 -40.66 3.11
C THR A 175 49.25 -41.21 1.71
N GLU A 176 48.52 -40.49 0.85
CA GLU A 176 48.28 -40.85 -0.54
C GLU A 176 49.58 -40.88 -1.34
N LEU A 177 50.37 -39.80 -1.27
CA LEU A 177 51.69 -39.74 -1.93
C LEU A 177 52.62 -40.86 -1.46
N THR A 178 52.64 -41.14 -0.16
CA THR A 178 53.46 -42.22 0.42
C THR A 178 53.06 -43.59 -0.14
N GLN A 179 51.76 -43.86 -0.24
CA GLN A 179 51.25 -45.11 -0.81
C GLN A 179 51.61 -45.25 -2.29
N SER A 180 51.48 -44.18 -3.08
CA SER A 180 51.85 -44.19 -4.50
C SER A 180 53.35 -44.45 -4.69
N GLN A 181 54.21 -43.84 -3.87
CA GLN A 181 55.65 -44.09 -3.90
C GLN A 181 55.98 -45.54 -3.54
N LEU A 182 55.35 -46.09 -2.50
CA LEU A 182 55.54 -47.49 -2.12
C LEU A 182 55.06 -48.45 -3.21
N ALA A 183 53.92 -48.17 -3.84
CA ALA A 183 53.41 -48.96 -4.96
C ALA A 183 54.37 -48.91 -6.16
N TYR A 184 54.87 -47.72 -6.50
CA TYR A 184 55.86 -47.55 -7.56
C TYR A 184 57.14 -48.34 -7.28
N LEU A 185 57.67 -48.27 -6.05
CA LEU A 185 58.86 -49.02 -5.65
C LEU A 185 58.64 -50.53 -5.76
N LYS A 186 57.49 -51.04 -5.30
CA LYS A 186 57.11 -52.46 -5.43
C LYS A 186 57.01 -52.90 -6.90
N ALA A 187 56.38 -52.10 -7.75
CA ALA A 187 56.24 -52.42 -9.17
C ALA A 187 57.60 -52.43 -9.87
N ARG A 188 58.47 -51.48 -9.55
CA ARG A 188 59.83 -51.39 -10.10
C ARG A 188 60.67 -52.60 -9.71
N THR A 189 60.65 -53.00 -8.44
CA THR A 189 61.41 -54.18 -7.99
C THR A 189 60.86 -55.47 -8.58
N ALA A 190 59.54 -55.61 -8.68
CA ALA A 190 58.91 -56.76 -9.34
C ALA A 190 59.30 -56.87 -10.82
N SER A 191 59.30 -55.74 -11.56
CA SER A 191 59.74 -55.70 -12.97
C SER A 191 61.20 -56.11 -13.11
N GLN A 192 62.08 -55.59 -12.27
CA GLN A 192 63.50 -55.94 -12.28
C GLN A 192 63.74 -57.43 -11.98
N LEU A 193 62.99 -58.00 -11.02
CA LEU A 193 63.11 -59.41 -10.69
C LEU A 193 62.61 -60.30 -11.84
N ALA A 194 61.51 -59.92 -12.49
CA ALA A 194 60.98 -60.60 -13.65
C ALA A 194 61.95 -60.55 -14.84
N GLU A 195 62.58 -59.39 -15.09
CA GLU A 195 63.62 -59.24 -16.11
C GLU A 195 64.83 -60.13 -15.83
N GLN A 196 65.31 -60.17 -14.58
CA GLN A 196 66.42 -61.02 -14.19
C GLN A 196 66.08 -62.51 -14.35
N ALA A 197 64.86 -62.92 -13.96
CA ALA A 197 64.40 -64.30 -14.15
C ALA A 197 64.30 -64.68 -15.64
N ALA A 198 63.75 -63.79 -16.48
CA ALA A 198 63.68 -63.99 -17.92
C ALA A 198 65.07 -64.06 -18.57
N ASN A 199 66.01 -63.21 -18.14
CA ASN A 199 67.38 -63.25 -18.64
C ASN A 199 68.09 -64.56 -18.24
N ARG A 200 67.96 -64.98 -16.98
CA ARG A 200 68.49 -66.28 -16.50
C ARG A 200 67.93 -67.46 -17.31
N ALA A 201 66.61 -67.49 -17.56
CA ALA A 201 65.98 -68.55 -18.36
C ALA A 201 66.45 -68.55 -19.83
N ARG A 202 66.72 -67.38 -20.40
CA ARG A 202 67.30 -67.26 -21.75
C ARG A 202 68.72 -67.80 -21.82
N ILE A 203 69.56 -67.49 -20.83
CA ILE A 203 70.94 -68.01 -20.77
C ILE A 203 70.93 -69.53 -20.64
N LEU A 204 70.11 -70.08 -19.73
CA LEU A 204 70.02 -71.53 -19.51
C LEU A 204 69.51 -72.28 -20.75
N SER A 205 68.51 -71.73 -21.46
CA SER A 205 67.98 -72.37 -22.67
C SER A 205 68.95 -72.34 -23.85
N GLY A 206 69.68 -71.24 -24.05
CA GLY A 206 70.74 -71.17 -25.05
C GLY A 206 71.92 -72.10 -24.77
N ALA A 207 72.27 -72.31 -23.49
CA ALA A 207 73.34 -73.21 -23.09
C ALA A 207 72.97 -74.70 -23.23
N PHE A 208 71.69 -75.07 -23.06
CA PHE A 208 71.22 -76.46 -23.09
C PHE A 208 70.59 -76.93 -24.41
N GLY A 209 70.55 -76.08 -25.46
CA GLY A 209 70.15 -76.51 -26.81
C GLY A 209 68.72 -77.05 -26.94
N LEU A 210 67.80 -76.63 -26.08
CA LEU A 210 66.39 -77.07 -26.11
C LEU A 210 65.55 -76.13 -27.00
N PRO A 211 64.79 -76.64 -27.99
CA PRO A 211 63.99 -75.81 -28.89
C PRO A 211 62.81 -75.15 -28.15
N LEU A 212 62.78 -73.81 -28.15
CA LEU A 212 61.76 -73.00 -27.50
C LEU A 212 60.55 -72.76 -28.40
N HIS A 213 59.59 -73.70 -28.45
CA HIS A 213 58.32 -73.55 -29.20
C HIS A 213 57.09 -73.19 -28.32
N ARG A 214 57.23 -72.81 -27.04
CA ARG A 214 56.05 -72.58 -26.16
C ARG A 214 56.01 -71.24 -25.41
N ALA A 215 56.70 -70.21 -25.89
CA ALA A 215 56.81 -68.95 -25.14
C ALA A 215 55.85 -67.81 -25.58
N SER A 216 54.96 -68.00 -26.56
CA SER A 216 54.12 -66.92 -27.10
C SER A 216 52.70 -66.81 -26.54
N GLU A 217 52.24 -67.70 -25.66
CA GLU A 217 50.79 -67.82 -25.35
C GLU A 217 50.32 -67.11 -24.07
N GLY A 218 51.21 -66.49 -23.30
CA GLY A 218 50.87 -65.96 -21.96
C GLY A 218 50.73 -64.43 -21.84
N ARG A 219 50.90 -63.65 -22.91
CA ARG A 219 51.10 -62.18 -22.77
C ARG A 219 49.82 -61.33 -22.87
N THR A 220 48.64 -61.94 -23.02
CA THR A 220 47.38 -61.23 -23.27
C THR A 220 46.31 -61.57 -22.23
N ASN A 221 46.57 -61.43 -20.94
CA ASN A 221 45.46 -61.36 -19.99
C ASN A 221 45.90 -60.67 -18.70
N HIS A 222 45.77 -59.35 -18.63
CA HIS A 222 45.50 -58.59 -17.40
C HIS A 222 45.41 -57.11 -17.79
N ARG A 223 44.20 -56.72 -18.22
CA ARG A 223 43.81 -55.32 -18.36
C ARG A 223 42.32 -55.21 -17.98
N SER A 224 42.07 -55.05 -16.69
CA SER A 224 40.85 -54.49 -16.11
C SER A 224 41.15 -54.05 -14.68
#